data_AF-A0A238ZER7-F1
#
_entry.id   AF-A0A238ZER7-F1
#
_cell.length_a   1.000
_cell.length_b   1.000
_cell.length_c   1.000
_cell.angle_alpha   90.00
_cell.angle_beta   90.00
_cell.angle_gamma   90.00
#
_symmetry.space_group_name_H-M   'P 1'
#
loop_
_entity.id
_entity.type
_entity.pdbx_description
1 polymer ?
#
loop_
_entity_poly.entity_id
_entity_poly.type
_entity_poly.pdbx_seq_one_letter_code
_entity_poly.pdbx_strand_id
1 'polypeptide(L)'
;MTSSYAAVLRTPHASRTFAFAFLGRLSYGTVFLSLTLAFTATTGSYAQAGGLLALLGLTISLVSPARAALIDRHGPRRALVPMAAAYALVLAALAVLTSRPGAPVPLLAVLTVAGGITAPPVGVVMRTLWSALLPDGPLLRRAYSLDTVSEELVFVTGPLLAGLLAAVAAPSLGVALGAVLIAAGTVGMAASPAAPRPERHHRAVRVRVFPLAPAIAAAATGVVLGSTGLLAVAFTQRHHQPAAVAWVEAALAVGSTLGGLAYGALSRSAPGRSRLAVLACPLGLGLAAAGLAPSVAILAATACAAGLFVAPTLTTAYLLADADAPPGARTRAVAWVNTALNLGASGGTAATGAALEALPLPACYAVAAAPAVLVPFVLLVLPKRQRSSPPGGVTAHDRSMDDTTHQEYWDSRYSEHHHIWSGEPNAVLVQEAAGLEPGTALDLGCGEGADAVWLARRGWRVTAVDISGVALERAAGHAAEAGVADRVDWQCRDLAASFPEGSYDLVSAQFLHSPADMPREEVLRAAAAAVAPGGVLLVVGHAGPPPWDPDAHPGVHLPTPDEVLESLALPDGDWEVLRSDEHERVQTAPDGRTMTRTDNALKLRRRAR
;
A
#
# COMPACT_ATOMS: atom_id res chain seq x y z
N MET A 1 21.07 -7.00 15.20
CA MET A 1 21.30 -5.55 15.39
C MET A 1 19.96 -4.89 15.68
N THR A 2 19.86 -4.08 16.74
CA THR A 2 18.59 -3.47 17.17
C THR A 2 17.98 -2.63 16.05
N SER A 3 16.76 -2.97 15.63
CA SER A 3 16.01 -2.14 14.71
C SER A 3 15.73 -0.82 15.44
N SER A 4 16.36 0.26 15.00
CA SER A 4 16.20 1.62 15.54
C SER A 4 16.14 2.61 14.38
N TYR A 5 15.49 3.77 14.54
CA TYR A 5 15.50 4.82 13.51
C TYR A 5 16.94 5.30 13.20
N ALA A 6 17.82 5.27 14.21
CA ALA A 6 19.23 5.54 14.03
C ALA A 6 19.91 4.53 13.08
N ALA A 7 19.51 3.26 13.10
CA ALA A 7 20.04 2.26 12.17
C ALA A 7 19.66 2.58 10.72
N VAL A 8 18.43 3.05 10.46
CA VAL A 8 17.99 3.49 9.12
C VAL A 8 18.83 4.66 8.61
N LEU A 9 19.08 5.67 9.45
CA LEU A 9 19.84 6.86 9.06
C LEU A 9 21.35 6.62 8.94
N ARG A 10 21.87 5.58 9.60
CA ARG A 10 23.28 5.17 9.50
C ARG A 10 23.58 4.34 8.25
N THR A 11 22.57 3.84 7.54
CA THR A 11 22.76 3.18 6.24
C THR A 11 23.52 4.10 5.28
N PRO A 12 24.55 3.61 4.57
CA PRO A 12 25.32 4.43 3.63
C PRO A 12 24.40 5.20 2.68
N HIS A 13 24.67 6.50 2.53
CA HIS A 13 23.92 7.44 1.68
C HIS A 13 22.45 7.72 2.08
N ALA A 14 21.84 6.95 3.00
CA ALA A 14 20.43 7.10 3.37
C ALA A 14 20.10 8.47 3.98
N SER A 15 20.80 8.87 5.06
CA SER A 15 20.57 10.14 5.75
C SER A 15 20.72 11.36 4.84
N ARG A 16 21.79 11.40 4.03
CA ARG A 16 22.03 12.49 3.09
C ARG A 16 20.95 12.57 2.01
N THR A 17 20.57 11.44 1.42
CA THR A 17 19.52 11.37 0.39
C THR A 17 18.19 11.82 0.96
N PHE A 18 17.83 11.32 2.14
CA PHE A 18 16.60 11.66 2.83
C PHE A 18 16.54 13.14 3.25
N ALA A 19 17.64 13.72 3.73
CA ALA A 19 17.69 15.13 4.09
C ALA A 19 17.46 16.04 2.88
N PHE A 20 18.02 15.71 1.72
CA PHE A 20 17.74 16.43 0.47
C PHE A 20 16.31 16.22 -0.04
N ALA A 21 15.76 15.00 0.10
CA ALA A 21 14.36 14.74 -0.21
C ALA A 21 13.42 15.57 0.67
N PHE A 22 13.69 15.64 1.97
CA PHE A 22 12.97 16.50 2.92
C PHE A 22 13.06 17.98 2.53
N LEU A 23 14.26 18.47 2.22
CA LEU A 23 14.48 19.84 1.76
C LEU A 23 13.67 20.16 0.49
N GLY A 24 13.64 19.24 -0.48
CA GLY A 24 12.83 19.39 -1.68
C GLY A 24 11.33 19.41 -1.38
N ARG A 25 10.87 18.52 -0.49
CA ARG A 25 9.46 18.46 -0.09
C ARG A 25 9.00 19.70 0.67
N LEU A 26 9.87 20.36 1.45
CA LEU A 26 9.56 21.63 2.11
C LEU A 26 9.09 22.69 1.10
N SER A 27 9.60 22.67 -0.14
CA SER A 27 9.07 23.54 -1.19
C SER A 27 7.58 23.34 -1.43
N TYR A 28 7.05 22.11 -1.40
CA TYR A 28 5.64 21.87 -1.67
C TYR A 28 4.74 22.46 -0.58
N GLY A 29 5.14 22.33 0.69
CA GLY A 29 4.42 22.95 1.80
C GLY A 29 4.47 24.47 1.77
N THR A 30 5.62 25.08 1.44
CA THR A 30 5.77 26.54 1.42
C THR A 30 5.13 27.19 0.18
N VAL A 31 5.28 26.59 -1.00
CA VAL A 31 4.83 27.17 -2.27
C VAL A 31 3.31 27.27 -2.34
N PHE A 32 2.58 26.28 -1.84
CA PHE A 32 1.12 26.27 -1.96
C PHE A 32 0.46 27.47 -1.27
N LEU A 33 0.78 27.69 0.02
CA LEU A 33 0.28 28.85 0.76
C LEU A 33 0.82 30.17 0.18
N SER A 34 2.11 30.20 -0.21
CA SER A 34 2.73 31.40 -0.79
C SER A 34 2.08 31.82 -2.11
N LEU A 35 1.76 30.86 -3.00
CA LEU A 35 1.01 31.11 -4.24
C LEU A 35 -0.43 31.52 -3.95
N THR A 36 -1.07 30.95 -2.92
CA THR A 36 -2.44 31.33 -2.54
C THR A 36 -2.50 32.80 -2.12
N LEU A 37 -1.55 33.23 -1.29
CA LEU A 37 -1.42 34.63 -0.86
C LEU A 37 -1.01 35.54 -2.02
N ALA A 38 -0.02 35.13 -2.83
CA ALA A 38 0.49 35.92 -3.95
C ALA A 38 -0.53 36.10 -5.08
N PHE A 39 -1.26 35.04 -5.45
CA PHE A 39 -2.31 35.11 -6.46
C PHE A 39 -3.46 35.98 -5.98
N THR A 40 -3.97 35.75 -4.78
CA THR A 40 -5.05 36.59 -4.21
C THR A 40 -4.65 38.06 -4.17
N ALA A 41 -3.40 38.36 -3.78
CA ALA A 41 -2.89 39.73 -3.71
C ALA A 41 -2.69 40.39 -5.08
N THR A 42 -2.22 39.66 -6.10
CA THR A 42 -1.96 40.24 -7.43
C THR A 42 -3.23 40.36 -8.28
N THR A 43 -4.16 39.40 -8.18
CA THR A 43 -5.40 39.37 -8.97
C THR A 43 -6.52 40.16 -8.33
N GLY A 44 -6.53 40.30 -7.00
CA GLY A 44 -7.65 40.84 -6.24
C GLY A 44 -8.92 39.97 -6.28
N SER A 45 -8.83 38.74 -6.79
CA SER A 45 -9.97 37.83 -6.97
C SER A 45 -9.65 36.44 -6.44
N TYR A 46 -10.51 35.95 -5.54
CA TYR A 46 -10.45 34.59 -5.01
C TYR A 46 -10.77 33.55 -6.08
N ALA A 47 -11.68 33.84 -7.03
CA ALA A 47 -11.98 32.92 -8.11
C ALA A 47 -10.78 32.70 -9.04
N GLN A 48 -10.08 33.78 -9.40
CA GLN A 48 -8.87 33.68 -10.21
C GLN A 48 -7.74 32.96 -9.47
N ALA A 49 -7.51 33.29 -8.20
CA ALA A 49 -6.50 32.62 -7.38
C ALA A 49 -6.78 31.12 -7.22
N GLY A 50 -8.03 30.77 -6.90
CA GLY A 50 -8.46 29.38 -6.78
C GLY A 50 -8.39 28.62 -8.10
N GLY A 51 -8.74 29.25 -9.22
CA GLY A 51 -8.58 28.68 -10.56
C GLY A 51 -7.12 28.38 -10.91
N LEU A 52 -6.20 29.30 -10.62
CA LEU A 52 -4.76 29.08 -10.83
C LEU A 52 -4.24 27.92 -9.97
N LEU A 53 -4.55 27.89 -8.67
CA LEU A 53 -4.14 26.80 -7.78
C LEU A 53 -4.71 25.45 -8.21
N ALA A 54 -5.97 25.43 -8.67
CA ALA A 54 -6.59 24.23 -9.20
C ALA A 54 -5.89 23.75 -10.49
N LEU A 55 -5.53 24.66 -11.40
CA LEU A 55 -4.74 24.32 -12.59
C LEU A 55 -3.39 23.69 -12.22
N LEU A 56 -2.72 24.20 -11.18
CA LEU A 56 -1.47 23.61 -10.68
C LEU A 56 -1.70 22.16 -10.24
N GLY A 57 -2.66 21.94 -9.33
CA GLY A 57 -2.95 20.62 -8.77
C GLY A 57 -3.44 19.60 -9.80
N LEU A 58 -4.32 20.01 -10.72
CA LEU A 58 -4.81 19.17 -11.82
C LEU A 58 -3.67 18.74 -12.73
N THR A 59 -2.80 19.67 -13.12
CA THR A 59 -1.69 19.38 -14.03
C THR A 59 -0.67 18.45 -13.35
N ILE A 60 -0.35 18.65 -12.06
CA ILE A 60 0.50 17.73 -11.29
C ILE A 60 -0.11 16.32 -11.29
N SER A 61 -1.43 16.20 -11.11
CA SER A 61 -2.11 14.91 -11.01
C SER A 61 -2.15 14.19 -12.37
N LEU A 62 -2.56 14.88 -13.44
CA LEU A 62 -2.72 14.31 -14.77
C LEU A 62 -1.39 13.90 -15.41
N VAL A 63 -0.31 14.66 -15.17
CA VAL A 63 1.01 14.42 -15.78
C VAL A 63 1.85 13.44 -14.94
N SER A 64 1.38 13.04 -13.76
CA SER A 64 2.10 12.12 -12.86
C SER A 64 2.58 10.81 -13.54
N PRO A 65 1.76 10.08 -14.33
CA PRO A 65 2.21 8.86 -14.99
C PRO A 65 3.31 9.11 -16.03
N ALA A 66 3.25 10.24 -16.74
CA ALA A 66 4.27 10.61 -17.73
C ALA A 66 5.62 10.93 -17.05
N ARG A 67 5.59 11.59 -15.88
CA ARG A 67 6.81 11.85 -15.09
C ARG A 67 7.41 10.56 -14.55
N ALA A 68 6.59 9.64 -14.05
CA ALA A 68 7.04 8.33 -13.61
C ALA A 68 7.72 7.57 -14.76
N ALA A 69 7.07 7.49 -15.93
CA ALA A 69 7.64 6.85 -17.12
C ALA A 69 8.96 7.50 -17.57
N LEU A 70 9.12 8.83 -17.43
CA LEU A 70 10.38 9.51 -17.76
C LEU A 70 11.50 9.11 -16.80
N ILE A 71 11.20 9.00 -15.50
CA ILE A 71 12.13 8.56 -14.45
C ILE A 71 12.51 7.10 -14.67
N ASP A 72 11.56 6.22 -14.97
CA ASP A 72 11.82 4.80 -15.22
C ASP A 72 12.71 4.62 -16.46
N ARG A 73 12.48 5.40 -17.52
CA ARG A 73 13.24 5.31 -18.78
C ARG A 73 14.67 5.85 -18.68
N HIS A 74 14.89 6.95 -17.96
CA HIS A 74 16.17 7.66 -17.96
C HIS A 74 16.92 7.60 -16.62
N GLY A 75 16.29 7.01 -15.60
CA GLY A 75 16.75 7.04 -14.22
C GLY A 75 16.45 8.37 -13.51
N PRO A 76 16.45 8.37 -12.15
CA PRO A 76 16.09 9.54 -11.36
C PRO A 76 17.03 10.72 -11.59
N ARG A 77 18.33 10.50 -11.77
CA ARG A 77 19.30 11.59 -11.95
C ARG A 77 19.08 12.40 -13.24
N ARG A 78 18.83 11.72 -14.37
CA ARG A 78 18.65 12.38 -15.67
C ARG A 78 17.26 12.99 -15.83
N ALA A 79 16.25 12.44 -15.16
CA ALA A 79 14.88 12.96 -15.22
C ALA A 79 14.63 14.11 -14.22
N LEU A 80 15.09 13.97 -12.96
CA LEU A 80 14.75 14.92 -11.90
C LEU A 80 15.48 16.26 -12.00
N VAL A 81 16.73 16.29 -12.44
CA VAL A 81 17.51 17.53 -12.50
C VAL A 81 16.91 18.53 -13.50
N PRO A 82 16.56 18.14 -14.75
CA PRO A 82 15.88 19.04 -15.68
C PRO A 82 14.49 19.46 -15.18
N MET A 83 13.71 18.54 -14.57
CA MET A 83 12.42 18.87 -13.97
C MET A 83 12.55 19.93 -12.88
N ALA A 84 13.49 19.74 -11.96
CA ALA A 84 13.74 20.68 -10.87
C ALA A 84 14.20 22.05 -11.37
N ALA A 85 15.08 22.10 -12.36
CA ALA A 85 15.53 23.35 -12.98
C ALA A 85 14.36 24.09 -13.65
N ALA A 86 13.56 23.38 -14.45
CA ALA A 86 12.40 23.97 -15.13
C ALA A 86 11.34 24.46 -14.13
N TYR A 87 11.03 23.67 -13.10
CA TYR A 87 10.09 24.05 -12.06
C TYR A 87 10.57 25.24 -11.23
N ALA A 88 11.86 25.28 -10.86
CA ALA A 88 12.45 26.41 -10.15
C ALA A 88 12.41 27.70 -10.99
N LEU A 89 12.68 27.62 -12.30
CA LEU A 89 12.53 28.77 -13.22
C LEU A 89 11.09 29.26 -13.30
N VAL A 90 10.12 28.36 -13.37
CA VAL A 90 8.70 28.71 -13.33
C VAL A 90 8.33 29.39 -12.02
N LEU A 91 8.74 28.84 -10.88
CA LEU A 91 8.48 29.46 -9.57
C LEU A 91 9.15 30.83 -9.44
N ALA A 92 10.38 31.00 -9.95
CA ALA A 92 11.04 32.31 -9.98
C ALA A 92 10.27 33.31 -10.85
N ALA A 93 9.78 32.89 -12.03
CA ALA A 93 8.96 33.74 -12.89
C ALA A 93 7.63 34.12 -12.22
N LEU A 94 6.97 33.17 -11.55
CA LEU A 94 5.76 33.43 -10.76
C LEU A 94 6.05 34.40 -9.60
N ALA A 95 7.17 34.23 -8.89
CA ALA A 95 7.58 35.14 -7.81
C ALA A 95 7.79 36.58 -8.33
N VAL A 96 8.45 36.74 -9.48
CA VAL A 96 8.67 38.05 -10.11
C VAL A 96 7.35 38.67 -10.56
N LEU A 97 6.49 37.93 -11.26
CA LEU A 97 5.22 38.45 -11.77
C LEU A 97 4.25 38.83 -10.64
N THR A 98 4.18 37.99 -9.60
CA THR A 98 3.29 38.24 -8.45
C THR A 98 3.85 39.26 -7.45
N SER A 99 5.11 39.70 -7.61
CA SER A 99 5.68 40.78 -6.78
C SER A 99 5.03 42.14 -7.03
N ARG A 100 4.31 42.28 -8.13
CA ARG A 100 3.57 43.50 -8.49
C ARG A 100 2.07 43.17 -8.64
N PRO A 101 1.18 44.11 -8.31
CA PRO A 101 -0.25 43.94 -8.57
C PRO A 101 -0.53 43.98 -10.08
N GLY A 102 -1.61 43.31 -10.51
CA GLY A 102 -2.12 43.40 -11.88
C GLY A 102 -1.39 42.51 -12.90
N ALA A 103 -0.74 41.43 -12.46
CA ALA A 103 -0.16 40.46 -13.37
C ALA A 103 -1.24 39.82 -14.28
N PRO A 104 -1.00 39.67 -15.59
CA PRO A 104 -2.02 39.16 -16.51
C PRO A 104 -2.33 37.69 -16.21
N VAL A 105 -3.59 37.42 -15.86
CA VAL A 105 -4.08 36.07 -15.49
C VAL A 105 -3.76 35.00 -16.52
N PRO A 106 -3.87 35.23 -17.85
CA PRO A 106 -3.50 34.21 -18.84
C PRO A 106 -2.02 33.79 -18.74
N LEU A 107 -1.12 34.73 -18.44
CA LEU A 107 0.30 34.44 -18.26
C LEU A 107 0.54 33.64 -16.97
N LEU A 108 -0.14 34.01 -15.88
CA LEU A 108 -0.10 33.25 -14.63
C LEU A 108 -0.61 31.82 -14.85
N ALA A 109 -1.67 31.64 -15.64
CA ALA A 109 -2.22 30.33 -15.95
C ALA A 109 -1.22 29.47 -16.74
N VAL A 110 -0.58 30.04 -17.77
CA VAL A 110 0.46 29.34 -18.56
C VAL A 110 1.62 28.89 -17.67
N LEU A 111 2.14 29.78 -16.81
CA LEU A 111 3.21 29.44 -15.88
C LEU A 111 2.77 28.41 -14.85
N THR A 112 1.52 28.46 -14.39
CA THR A 112 1.00 27.53 -13.41
C THR A 112 0.86 26.12 -13.99
N VAL A 113 0.38 26.00 -15.23
CA VAL A 113 0.38 24.75 -15.99
C VAL A 113 1.81 24.25 -16.22
N ALA A 114 2.73 25.11 -16.66
CA ALA A 114 4.13 24.74 -16.83
C ALA A 114 4.76 24.24 -15.52
N GLY A 115 4.42 24.87 -14.38
CA GLY A 115 4.84 24.44 -13.06
C GLY A 115 4.32 23.05 -12.73
N GLY A 116 3.03 22.80 -12.99
CA GLY A 116 2.43 21.50 -12.73
C GLY A 116 3.01 20.37 -13.58
N ILE A 117 3.39 20.65 -14.84
CA ILE A 117 4.08 19.69 -15.73
C ILE A 117 5.48 19.36 -15.20
N THR A 118 6.20 20.36 -14.72
CA THR A 118 7.63 20.26 -14.39
C THR A 118 7.93 19.89 -12.94
N ALA A 119 6.92 19.90 -12.04
CA ALA A 119 7.11 19.60 -10.63
C ALA A 119 7.74 18.21 -10.41
N PRO A 120 8.94 18.12 -9.80
CA PRO A 120 9.66 16.85 -9.65
C PRO A 120 9.04 15.96 -8.55
N PRO A 121 8.71 14.68 -8.78
CA PRO A 121 8.05 13.84 -7.78
C PRO A 121 9.01 13.31 -6.69
N VAL A 122 9.64 14.23 -5.94
CA VAL A 122 10.67 13.95 -4.92
C VAL A 122 10.22 12.88 -3.93
N GLY A 123 8.96 12.97 -3.49
CA GLY A 123 8.44 12.04 -2.49
C GLY A 123 8.29 10.60 -2.97
N VAL A 124 7.81 10.42 -4.19
CA VAL A 124 7.65 9.11 -4.83
C VAL A 124 9.03 8.49 -5.07
N VAL A 125 9.98 9.29 -5.55
CA VAL A 125 11.35 8.82 -5.80
C VAL A 125 12.03 8.41 -4.50
N MET A 126 11.89 9.17 -3.41
CA MET A 126 12.50 8.77 -2.14
C MET A 126 11.97 7.43 -1.62
N ARG A 127 10.67 7.14 -1.80
CA ARG A 127 10.09 5.84 -1.41
C ARG A 127 10.68 4.68 -2.22
N THR A 128 10.93 4.88 -3.51
CA THR A 128 11.63 3.88 -4.35
C THR A 128 13.11 3.76 -4.01
N LEU A 129 13.77 4.84 -3.57
CA LEU A 129 15.14 4.77 -3.07
C LEU A 129 15.23 4.03 -1.73
N TRP A 130 14.19 4.10 -0.88
CA TRP A 130 14.17 3.35 0.38
C TRP A 130 14.17 1.84 0.16
N SER A 131 13.35 1.34 -0.77
CA SER A 131 13.35 -0.09 -1.11
C SER A 131 14.68 -0.54 -1.74
N ALA A 132 15.34 0.33 -2.51
CA ALA A 132 16.65 0.02 -3.09
C ALA A 132 17.79 0.04 -2.05
N LEU A 133 17.72 0.92 -1.04
CA LEU A 133 18.75 1.07 0.00
C LEU A 133 18.64 0.05 1.13
N LEU A 134 17.43 -0.48 1.36
CA LEU A 134 17.11 -1.38 2.46
C LEU A 134 16.35 -2.59 1.89
N PRO A 135 17.06 -3.63 1.42
CA PRO A 135 16.43 -4.90 1.04
C PRO A 135 15.60 -5.44 2.21
N ASP A 136 14.46 -6.06 1.89
CA ASP A 136 13.30 -6.32 2.74
C ASP A 136 13.56 -6.62 4.24
N GLY A 137 12.68 -6.09 5.11
CA GLY A 137 12.71 -6.40 6.54
C GLY A 137 12.15 -5.31 7.48
N PRO A 138 12.41 -5.41 8.80
CA PRO A 138 11.92 -4.46 9.81
C PRO A 138 12.51 -3.04 9.68
N LEU A 139 13.66 -2.88 9.00
CA LEU A 139 14.27 -1.57 8.75
C LEU A 139 13.56 -0.79 7.63
N LEU A 140 13.11 -1.46 6.56
CA LEU A 140 12.36 -0.84 5.47
C LEU A 140 11.01 -0.28 5.98
N ARG A 141 10.29 -1.04 6.81
CA ARG A 141 9.05 -0.55 7.46
C ARG A 141 9.28 0.75 8.24
N ARG A 142 10.38 0.83 8.98
CA ARG A 142 10.75 2.04 9.74
C ARG A 142 11.16 3.21 8.86
N ALA A 143 11.81 2.93 7.73
CA ALA A 143 12.14 3.94 6.75
C ALA A 143 10.88 4.56 6.14
N TYR A 144 9.87 3.74 5.81
CA TYR A 144 8.56 4.24 5.40
C TYR A 144 7.83 5.01 6.49
N SER A 145 7.86 4.54 7.75
CA SER A 145 7.30 5.33 8.87
C SER A 145 7.99 6.69 9.03
N LEU A 146 9.32 6.75 8.91
CA LEU A 146 10.08 8.00 8.95
C LEU A 146 9.72 8.92 7.78
N ASP A 147 9.49 8.35 6.59
CA ASP A 147 9.06 9.08 5.40
C ASP A 147 7.69 9.75 5.62
N THR A 148 6.72 9.01 6.20
CA THR A 148 5.40 9.53 6.56
C THR A 148 5.51 10.66 7.61
N VAL A 149 6.31 10.48 8.66
CA VAL A 149 6.52 11.55 9.67
C VAL A 149 7.14 12.79 9.03
N SER A 150 8.10 12.62 8.12
CA SER A 150 8.67 13.71 7.33
C SER A 150 7.61 14.44 6.50
N GLU A 151 6.69 13.71 5.90
CA GLU A 151 5.58 14.28 5.11
C GLU A 151 4.66 15.15 5.99
N GLU A 152 4.27 14.67 7.17
CA GLU A 152 3.49 15.46 8.15
C GLU A 152 4.25 16.72 8.59
N LEU A 153 5.55 16.60 8.88
CA LEU A 153 6.40 17.74 9.24
C LEU A 153 6.46 18.79 8.14
N VAL A 154 6.48 18.39 6.86
CA VAL A 154 6.44 19.33 5.73
C VAL A 154 5.14 20.13 5.71
N PHE A 155 4.01 19.49 6.02
CA PHE A 155 2.71 20.16 6.07
C PHE A 155 2.52 21.06 7.31
N VAL A 156 3.30 20.86 8.38
CA VAL A 156 3.35 21.80 9.52
C VAL A 156 4.33 22.94 9.24
N THR A 157 5.56 22.61 8.84
CA THR A 157 6.65 23.60 8.70
C THR A 157 6.51 24.48 7.46
N GLY A 158 6.01 23.93 6.35
CA GLY A 158 5.85 24.64 5.08
C GLY A 158 4.95 25.87 5.19
N PRO A 159 3.69 25.72 5.66
CA PRO A 159 2.78 26.84 5.91
C PRO A 159 3.34 27.84 6.93
N LEU A 160 3.96 27.39 8.02
CA LEU A 160 4.58 28.28 9.01
C LEU A 160 5.70 29.14 8.40
N LEU A 161 6.56 28.56 7.55
CA LEU A 161 7.58 29.31 6.82
C LEU A 161 6.95 30.32 5.84
N ALA A 162 5.92 29.91 5.10
CA ALA A 162 5.21 30.78 4.17
C ALA A 162 4.51 31.95 4.90
N GLY A 163 3.83 31.68 6.02
CA GLY A 163 3.17 32.68 6.84
C GLY A 163 4.15 33.65 7.50
N LEU A 164 5.28 33.16 8.03
CA LEU A 164 6.32 34.01 8.59
C LEU A 164 6.87 34.97 7.51
N LEU A 165 7.18 34.44 6.32
CA LEU A 165 7.66 35.26 5.21
C LEU A 165 6.61 36.27 4.76
N ALA A 166 5.34 35.89 4.70
CA ALA A 166 4.25 36.81 4.37
C ALA A 166 3.99 37.86 5.46
N ALA A 167 4.36 37.58 6.72
CA ALA A 167 4.22 38.51 7.83
C ALA A 167 5.31 39.60 7.83
N VAL A 168 6.54 39.24 7.43
CA VAL A 168 7.69 40.17 7.46
C VAL A 168 8.10 40.68 6.08
N ALA A 169 7.59 40.08 5.00
CA ALA A 169 7.98 40.36 3.63
C ALA A 169 6.85 40.02 2.62
N ALA A 170 7.14 40.13 1.32
CA ALA A 170 6.15 39.85 0.27
C ALA A 170 5.91 38.33 0.09
N PRO A 171 4.66 37.88 -0.15
CA PRO A 171 4.34 36.46 -0.40
C PRO A 171 5.14 35.83 -1.56
N SER A 172 5.54 36.63 -2.54
CA SER A 172 6.39 36.22 -3.66
C SER A 172 7.76 35.69 -3.21
N LEU A 173 8.29 36.13 -2.06
CA LEU A 173 9.53 35.60 -1.50
C LEU A 173 9.39 34.16 -1.01
N GLY A 174 8.21 33.77 -0.52
CA GLY A 174 7.93 32.36 -0.20
C GLY A 174 7.93 31.48 -1.45
N VAL A 175 7.44 32.01 -2.58
CA VAL A 175 7.52 31.32 -3.88
C VAL A 175 8.97 31.21 -4.36
N ALA A 176 9.77 32.28 -4.23
CA ALA A 176 11.18 32.28 -4.58
C ALA A 176 12.01 31.34 -3.69
N LEU A 177 11.74 31.30 -2.38
CA LEU A 177 12.34 30.34 -1.47
C LEU A 177 12.01 28.91 -1.90
N GLY A 178 10.75 28.64 -2.27
CA GLY A 178 10.33 27.37 -2.84
C GLY A 178 11.18 26.95 -4.05
N ALA A 179 11.45 27.87 -4.98
CA ALA A 179 12.32 27.63 -6.13
C ALA A 179 13.74 27.17 -5.71
N VAL A 180 14.32 27.79 -4.68
CA VAL A 180 15.63 27.42 -4.14
C VAL A 180 15.57 26.06 -3.46
N LEU A 181 14.57 25.83 -2.60
CA LEU A 181 14.39 24.58 -1.85
C LEU A 181 14.22 23.38 -2.78
N ILE A 182 13.38 23.49 -3.81
CA ILE A 182 13.12 22.38 -4.74
C ILE A 182 14.34 22.11 -5.63
N ALA A 183 15.04 23.15 -6.09
CA ALA A 183 16.27 22.98 -6.87
C ALA A 183 17.36 22.31 -6.03
N ALA A 184 17.67 22.85 -4.85
CA ALA A 184 18.71 22.33 -3.96
C ALA A 184 18.39 20.91 -3.47
N GLY A 185 17.15 20.68 -3.00
CA GLY A 185 16.70 19.38 -2.51
C GLY A 185 16.68 18.31 -3.60
N THR A 186 16.11 18.62 -4.77
CA THR A 186 16.01 17.63 -5.85
C THR A 186 17.36 17.32 -6.46
N VAL A 187 18.20 18.33 -6.73
CA VAL A 187 19.55 18.12 -7.26
C VAL A 187 20.44 17.38 -6.26
N GLY A 188 20.37 17.72 -4.98
CA GLY A 188 21.12 17.04 -3.92
C GLY A 188 20.71 15.57 -3.77
N MET A 189 19.42 15.25 -3.87
CA MET A 189 18.92 13.88 -3.86
C MET A 189 19.35 13.12 -5.13
N ALA A 190 19.21 13.73 -6.31
CA ALA A 190 19.57 13.14 -7.59
C ALA A 190 21.08 12.90 -7.76
N ALA A 191 21.92 13.68 -7.07
CA ALA A 191 23.36 13.50 -7.02
C ALA A 191 23.80 12.38 -6.05
N SER A 192 22.88 11.80 -5.29
CA SER A 192 23.20 10.72 -4.36
C SER A 192 23.57 9.43 -5.08
N PRO A 193 24.61 8.69 -4.63
CA PRO A 193 24.97 7.37 -5.16
C PRO A 193 23.88 6.31 -4.99
N ALA A 194 22.87 6.57 -4.15
CA ALA A 194 21.74 5.69 -3.87
C ALA A 194 20.80 5.44 -5.06
N ALA A 195 20.92 6.20 -6.15
CA ALA A 195 20.04 6.11 -7.31
C ALA A 195 20.18 4.76 -8.05
N PRO A 196 19.14 3.90 -8.08
CA PRO A 196 19.19 2.61 -8.74
C PRO A 196 19.31 2.75 -10.26
N ARG A 197 19.86 1.72 -10.91
CA ARG A 197 19.89 1.59 -12.37
C ARG A 197 18.48 1.22 -12.89
N PRO A 198 18.10 1.67 -14.09
CA PRO A 198 16.78 1.36 -14.63
C PRO A 198 16.65 -0.15 -14.90
N GLU A 199 15.77 -0.82 -14.16
CA GLU A 199 15.35 -2.20 -14.42
C GLU A 199 14.13 -2.22 -15.35
N ARG A 200 14.14 -3.15 -16.31
CA ARG A 200 13.05 -3.34 -17.28
C ARG A 200 11.85 -3.99 -16.59
N HIS A 201 10.83 -3.20 -16.25
CA HIS A 201 9.57 -3.75 -15.75
C HIS A 201 8.76 -4.45 -16.86
N HIS A 202 8.16 -5.59 -16.50
CA HIS A 202 7.25 -6.37 -17.34
C HIS A 202 5.91 -5.66 -17.60
N ARG A 203 5.26 -6.03 -18.71
CA ARG A 203 4.01 -5.45 -19.22
C ARG A 203 2.91 -5.51 -18.14
N ALA A 204 2.34 -4.34 -17.82
CA ALA A 204 1.18 -4.24 -16.95
C ALA A 204 -0.07 -4.89 -17.59
N VAL A 205 -0.59 -5.96 -16.96
CA VAL A 205 -1.89 -6.56 -17.31
C VAL A 205 -3.01 -5.56 -17.04
N ARG A 206 -3.91 -5.34 -18.00
CA ARG A 206 -5.01 -4.36 -17.92
C ARG A 206 -6.20 -4.93 -17.13
N VAL A 207 -6.17 -4.85 -15.81
CA VAL A 207 -7.36 -5.08 -14.96
C VAL A 207 -7.95 -3.73 -14.54
N ARG A 208 -9.21 -3.48 -14.88
CA ARG A 208 -9.96 -2.29 -14.43
C ARG A 208 -10.53 -2.54 -13.03
N VAL A 209 -9.86 -2.02 -12.00
CA VAL A 209 -10.38 -1.97 -10.62
C VAL A 209 -10.49 -0.51 -10.22
N PHE A 210 -11.72 -0.07 -9.89
CA PHE A 210 -12.00 1.28 -9.41
C PHE A 210 -12.67 1.19 -8.03
N PRO A 211 -11.97 1.53 -6.94
CA PRO A 211 -12.51 1.43 -5.59
C PRO A 211 -13.46 2.61 -5.31
N LEU A 212 -14.70 2.53 -5.81
CA LEU A 212 -15.66 3.64 -5.83
C LEU A 212 -15.90 4.26 -4.44
N ALA A 213 -16.18 3.44 -3.42
CA ALA A 213 -16.45 3.94 -2.07
C ALA A 213 -15.22 4.62 -1.43
N PRO A 214 -14.02 4.01 -1.41
CA PRO A 214 -12.78 4.69 -1.03
C PRO A 214 -12.48 5.97 -1.84
N ALA A 215 -12.71 5.94 -3.15
CA ALA A 215 -12.45 7.08 -4.03
C ALA A 215 -13.39 8.26 -3.71
N ILE A 216 -14.67 8.01 -3.43
CA ILE A 216 -15.63 9.05 -3.03
C ILE A 216 -15.22 9.69 -1.70
N ALA A 217 -14.88 8.87 -0.69
CA ALA A 217 -14.43 9.39 0.60
C ALA A 217 -13.15 10.23 0.46
N ALA A 218 -12.17 9.74 -0.31
CA ALA A 218 -10.94 10.47 -0.58
C ALA A 218 -11.16 11.76 -1.36
N ALA A 219 -12.03 11.76 -2.38
CA ALA A 219 -12.40 12.97 -3.10
C ALA A 219 -13.07 14.01 -2.18
N ALA A 220 -13.98 13.59 -1.31
CA ALA A 220 -14.63 14.47 -0.35
C ALA A 220 -13.64 15.06 0.68
N THR A 221 -12.72 14.24 1.21
CA THR A 221 -11.60 14.72 2.03
C THR A 221 -10.73 15.70 1.24
N GLY A 222 -10.48 15.42 -0.04
CA GLY A 222 -9.77 16.31 -0.96
C GLY A 222 -10.42 17.68 -1.04
N VAL A 223 -11.73 17.73 -1.30
CA VAL A 223 -12.49 19.00 -1.34
C VAL A 223 -12.28 19.79 -0.06
N VAL A 224 -12.44 19.17 1.11
CA VAL A 224 -12.22 19.83 2.41
C VAL A 224 -10.82 20.42 2.50
N LEU A 225 -9.77 19.64 2.18
CA LEU A 225 -8.38 20.10 2.27
C LEU A 225 -8.10 21.23 1.27
N GLY A 226 -8.53 21.09 0.01
CA GLY A 226 -8.33 22.09 -1.04
C GLY A 226 -9.10 23.40 -0.80
N SER A 227 -10.26 23.33 -0.17
CA SER A 227 -11.05 24.50 0.22
C SER A 227 -10.45 25.24 1.42
N THR A 228 -9.88 24.50 2.40
CA THR A 228 -9.45 25.07 3.68
C THR A 228 -8.44 26.21 3.52
N GLY A 229 -7.46 26.09 2.61
CA GLY A 229 -6.44 27.13 2.42
C GLY A 229 -7.05 28.48 2.01
N LEU A 230 -7.89 28.50 0.98
CA LEU A 230 -8.56 29.74 0.52
C LEU A 230 -9.56 30.28 1.54
N LEU A 231 -10.31 29.40 2.22
CA LEU A 231 -11.26 29.81 3.26
C LEU A 231 -10.53 30.43 4.46
N ALA A 232 -9.38 29.87 4.86
CA ALA A 232 -8.55 30.40 5.93
C ALA A 232 -7.96 31.77 5.54
N VAL A 233 -7.49 31.94 4.31
CA VAL A 233 -7.06 33.25 3.77
C VAL A 233 -8.19 34.26 3.85
N ALA A 234 -9.37 33.94 3.32
CA ALA A 234 -10.51 34.85 3.32
C ALA A 234 -10.96 35.22 4.75
N PHE A 235 -10.98 34.25 5.67
CA PHE A 235 -11.36 34.47 7.06
C PHE A 235 -10.36 35.39 7.77
N THR A 236 -9.07 35.05 7.72
CA THR A 236 -8.03 35.80 8.43
C THR A 236 -7.85 37.21 7.88
N GLN A 237 -8.05 37.44 6.58
CA GLN A 237 -8.09 38.77 5.99
C GLN A 237 -9.25 39.61 6.53
N ARG A 238 -10.46 39.04 6.66
CA ARG A 238 -11.61 39.74 7.28
C ARG A 238 -11.37 40.11 8.74
N HIS A 239 -10.56 39.33 9.45
CA HIS A 239 -10.13 39.60 10.82
C HIS A 239 -8.84 40.44 10.92
N HIS A 240 -8.32 40.98 9.80
CA HIS A 240 -7.09 41.78 9.74
C HIS A 240 -5.84 41.06 10.28
N GLN A 241 -5.78 39.74 10.16
CA GLN A 241 -4.67 38.89 10.64
C GLN A 241 -4.16 37.94 9.53
N PRO A 242 -3.76 38.43 8.34
CA PRO A 242 -3.41 37.58 7.20
C PRO A 242 -2.25 36.61 7.45
N ALA A 243 -1.32 36.94 8.36
CA ALA A 243 -0.24 36.04 8.77
C ALA A 243 -0.74 34.78 9.49
N ALA A 244 -1.95 34.81 10.06
CA ALA A 244 -2.47 33.73 10.89
C ALA A 244 -3.00 32.54 10.09
N VAL A 245 -3.08 32.63 8.75
CA VAL A 245 -3.43 31.49 7.89
C VAL A 245 -2.51 30.29 8.15
N ALA A 246 -1.22 30.57 8.31
CA ALA A 246 -0.23 29.54 8.58
C ALA A 246 -0.49 28.78 9.90
N TRP A 247 -1.04 29.45 10.92
CA TRP A 247 -1.41 28.80 12.17
C TRP A 247 -2.65 27.91 12.01
N VAL A 248 -3.59 28.30 11.16
CA VAL A 248 -4.78 27.50 10.84
C VAL A 248 -4.38 26.23 10.08
N GLU A 249 -3.52 26.35 9.07
CA GLU A 249 -3.01 25.19 8.31
C GLU A 249 -2.15 24.27 9.18
N ALA A 250 -1.26 24.83 10.01
CA ALA A 250 -0.46 24.05 10.95
C ALA A 250 -1.35 23.32 11.98
N ALA A 251 -2.40 23.96 12.48
CA ALA A 251 -3.34 23.36 13.42
C ALA A 251 -4.09 22.18 12.77
N LEU A 252 -4.53 22.31 11.52
CA LEU A 252 -5.12 21.21 10.75
C LEU A 252 -4.16 20.03 10.62
N ALA A 253 -2.90 20.28 10.25
CA ALA A 253 -1.87 19.25 10.10
C ALA A 253 -1.57 18.54 11.43
N VAL A 254 -1.42 19.30 12.53
CA VAL A 254 -1.25 18.73 13.89
C VAL A 254 -2.45 17.85 14.26
N GLY A 255 -3.67 18.31 13.99
CA GLY A 255 -4.88 17.52 14.17
C GLY A 255 -4.83 16.20 13.40
N SER A 256 -4.45 16.24 12.11
CA SER A 256 -4.29 15.04 11.27
C SER A 256 -3.29 14.06 11.85
N THR A 257 -2.12 14.54 12.27
CA THR A 257 -1.09 13.69 12.91
C THR A 257 -1.63 13.04 14.19
N LEU A 258 -2.25 13.81 15.10
CA LEU A 258 -2.81 13.29 16.35
C LEU A 258 -3.92 12.27 16.10
N GLY A 259 -4.80 12.56 15.14
CA GLY A 259 -5.88 11.66 14.71
C GLY A 259 -5.35 10.34 14.17
N GLY A 260 -4.32 10.38 13.32
CA GLY A 260 -3.68 9.19 12.77
C GLY A 260 -3.02 8.32 13.86
N LEU A 261 -2.32 8.94 14.81
CA LEU A 261 -1.71 8.24 15.94
C LEU A 261 -2.76 7.58 16.85
N ALA A 262 -3.81 8.32 17.21
CA ALA A 262 -4.89 7.80 18.03
C ALA A 262 -5.66 6.66 17.33
N TYR A 263 -5.97 6.83 16.05
CA TYR A 263 -6.66 5.82 15.25
C TYR A 263 -5.83 4.54 15.07
N GLY A 264 -4.50 4.66 14.99
CA GLY A 264 -3.59 3.52 14.96
C GLY A 264 -3.57 2.69 16.24
N ALA A 265 -3.86 3.30 17.40
CA ALA A 265 -3.82 2.64 18.71
C ALA A 265 -5.14 1.93 19.08
N LEU A 266 -6.24 2.21 18.40
CA LEU A 266 -7.56 1.65 18.71
C LEU A 266 -7.76 0.27 18.05
N SER A 267 -8.16 -0.72 18.85
CA SER A 267 -8.61 -2.04 18.35
C SER A 267 -9.91 -1.90 17.55
N ARG A 268 -9.96 -2.50 16.36
CA ARG A 268 -10.96 -2.19 15.33
C ARG A 268 -12.06 -3.25 15.28
N SER A 269 -13.32 -2.86 15.40
CA SER A 269 -14.46 -3.81 15.35
C SER A 269 -15.50 -3.53 14.26
N ALA A 270 -15.46 -2.37 13.58
CA ALA A 270 -16.49 -1.96 12.62
C ALA A 270 -16.13 -2.27 11.15
N PRO A 271 -17.13 -2.58 10.28
CA PRO A 271 -16.94 -2.75 8.84
C PRO A 271 -16.34 -1.51 8.15
N GLY A 272 -15.50 -1.73 7.13
CA GLY A 272 -14.71 -0.66 6.48
C GLY A 272 -15.52 0.51 5.91
N ARG A 273 -16.68 0.24 5.26
CA ARG A 273 -17.56 1.30 4.71
C ARG A 273 -18.24 2.14 5.79
N SER A 274 -18.74 1.50 6.85
CA SER A 274 -19.35 2.20 7.99
C SER A 274 -18.33 3.10 8.69
N ARG A 275 -17.07 2.63 8.78
CA ARG A 275 -15.97 3.41 9.33
C ARG A 275 -15.61 4.63 8.49
N LEU A 276 -15.59 4.51 7.16
CA LEU A 276 -15.44 5.68 6.27
C LEU A 276 -16.54 6.72 6.51
N ALA A 277 -17.80 6.28 6.65
CA ALA A 277 -18.91 7.17 6.95
C ALA A 277 -18.74 7.89 8.29
N VAL A 278 -18.38 7.16 9.35
CA VAL A 278 -18.20 7.71 10.71
C VAL A 278 -17.02 8.69 10.78
N LEU A 279 -15.99 8.53 9.95
CA LEU A 279 -14.81 9.41 9.94
C LEU A 279 -14.96 10.63 9.03
N ALA A 280 -15.58 10.47 7.85
CA ALA A 280 -15.71 11.56 6.88
C ALA A 280 -16.75 12.63 7.31
N CYS A 281 -17.82 12.24 8.02
CA CYS A 281 -18.85 13.19 8.42
C CYS A 281 -18.36 14.22 9.47
N PRO A 282 -17.70 13.83 10.57
CA PRO A 282 -17.12 14.78 11.52
C PRO A 282 -16.07 15.72 10.89
N LEU A 283 -15.30 15.25 9.90
CA LEU A 283 -14.40 16.11 9.13
C LEU A 283 -15.17 17.28 8.47
N GLY A 284 -16.26 16.97 7.77
CA GLY A 284 -17.12 17.97 7.13
C GLY A 284 -17.82 18.88 8.14
N LEU A 285 -18.39 18.32 9.20
CA LEU A 285 -19.04 19.10 10.26
C LEU A 285 -18.05 20.05 10.96
N GLY A 286 -16.81 19.60 11.20
CA GLY A 286 -15.74 20.42 11.74
C GLY A 286 -15.41 21.62 10.85
N LEU A 287 -15.33 21.41 9.52
CA LEU A 287 -15.14 22.50 8.57
C LEU A 287 -16.34 23.47 8.55
N ALA A 288 -17.58 22.96 8.55
CA ALA A 288 -18.76 23.82 8.59
C ALA A 288 -18.80 24.67 9.87
N ALA A 289 -18.47 24.08 11.02
CA ALA A 289 -18.38 24.77 12.30
C ALA A 289 -17.27 25.83 12.32
N ALA A 290 -16.15 25.58 11.64
CA ALA A 290 -15.06 26.54 11.48
C ALA A 290 -15.52 27.85 10.81
N GLY A 291 -16.50 27.78 9.90
CA GLY A 291 -17.12 28.95 9.28
C GLY A 291 -17.92 29.86 10.22
N LEU A 292 -18.25 29.38 11.43
CA LEU A 292 -18.95 30.12 12.48
C LEU A 292 -18.01 30.62 13.58
N ALA A 293 -16.69 30.44 13.42
CA ALA A 293 -15.72 30.86 14.43
C ALA A 293 -15.79 32.39 14.67
N PRO A 294 -15.84 32.85 15.93
CA PRO A 294 -15.86 34.29 16.25
C PRO A 294 -14.47 34.93 16.17
N SER A 295 -13.41 34.12 16.13
CA SER A 295 -12.03 34.59 16.10
C SER A 295 -11.12 33.60 15.38
N VAL A 296 -9.95 34.08 14.96
CA VAL A 296 -8.92 33.27 14.29
C VAL A 296 -8.40 32.14 15.20
N ALA A 297 -8.36 32.36 16.52
CA ALA A 297 -7.97 31.31 17.47
C ALA A 297 -8.98 30.16 17.49
N ILE A 298 -10.29 30.47 17.46
CA ILE A 298 -11.34 29.46 17.37
C ILE A 298 -11.34 28.78 16.00
N LEU A 299 -11.02 29.52 14.92
CA LEU A 299 -10.82 28.93 13.59
C LEU A 299 -9.67 27.89 13.61
N ALA A 300 -8.53 28.22 14.21
CA ALA A 300 -7.41 27.28 14.32
C ALA A 300 -7.77 26.05 15.18
N ALA A 301 -8.50 26.25 16.29
CA ALA A 301 -8.95 25.15 17.15
C ALA A 301 -9.94 24.22 16.42
N THR A 302 -10.90 24.77 15.69
CA THR A 302 -11.87 23.99 14.88
C THR A 302 -11.20 23.31 13.69
N ALA A 303 -10.22 23.94 13.05
CA ALA A 303 -9.38 23.32 12.03
C ALA A 303 -8.57 22.13 12.59
N CYS A 304 -7.99 22.26 13.78
CA CYS A 304 -7.33 21.14 14.47
C CYS A 304 -8.31 19.99 14.75
N ALA A 305 -9.50 20.30 15.27
CA ALA A 305 -10.53 19.31 15.53
C ALA A 305 -11.00 18.59 14.26
N ALA A 306 -11.17 19.31 13.15
CA ALA A 306 -11.46 18.72 11.84
C ALA A 306 -10.29 17.85 11.35
N GLY A 307 -9.05 18.32 11.57
CA GLY A 307 -7.80 17.64 11.26
C GLY A 307 -7.75 16.22 11.82
N LEU A 308 -8.23 15.99 13.05
CA LEU A 308 -8.29 14.67 13.71
C LEU A 308 -8.90 13.56 12.83
N PHE A 309 -9.72 13.91 11.85
CA PHE A 309 -10.41 12.95 11.00
C PHE A 309 -9.77 12.76 9.62
N VAL A 310 -8.80 13.60 9.23
CA VAL A 310 -8.14 13.54 7.90
C VAL A 310 -7.36 12.23 7.74
N ALA A 311 -6.30 12.02 8.54
CA ALA A 311 -5.47 10.82 8.44
C ALA A 311 -6.28 9.51 8.67
N PRO A 312 -7.21 9.41 9.65
CA PRO A 312 -8.05 8.23 9.82
C PRO A 312 -8.93 7.93 8.59
N THR A 313 -9.53 8.95 7.99
CA THR A 313 -10.37 8.77 6.79
C THR A 313 -9.54 8.25 5.62
N LEU A 314 -8.38 8.87 5.34
CA LEU A 314 -7.50 8.45 4.25
C LEU A 314 -6.91 7.06 4.48
N THR A 315 -6.46 6.77 5.69
CA THR A 315 -5.95 5.44 6.06
C THR A 315 -7.01 4.36 5.82
N THR A 316 -8.25 4.61 6.23
CA THR A 316 -9.36 3.67 6.01
C THR A 316 -9.69 3.52 4.53
N ALA A 317 -9.62 4.61 3.75
CA ALA A 317 -9.86 4.57 2.31
C ALA A 317 -8.79 3.73 1.60
N TYR A 318 -7.51 3.91 1.94
CA TYR A 318 -6.42 3.11 1.39
C TYR A 318 -6.55 1.63 1.75
N LEU A 319 -6.81 1.32 3.03
CA LEU A 319 -6.98 -0.07 3.47
C LEU A 319 -8.19 -0.75 2.82
N LEU A 320 -9.31 -0.03 2.65
CA LEU A 320 -10.49 -0.57 1.99
C LEU A 320 -10.26 -0.77 0.49
N ALA A 321 -9.56 0.17 -0.16
CA ALA A 321 -9.20 0.03 -1.57
C ALA A 321 -8.25 -1.16 -1.82
N ASP A 322 -7.32 -1.40 -0.89
CA ASP A 322 -6.42 -2.55 -0.92
C ASP A 322 -7.16 -3.87 -0.70
N ALA A 323 -8.05 -3.92 0.31
CA ALA A 323 -8.83 -5.11 0.65
C ALA A 323 -9.88 -5.50 -0.42
N ASP A 324 -10.47 -4.51 -1.10
CA ASP A 324 -11.47 -4.73 -2.16
C ASP A 324 -10.82 -5.10 -3.52
N ALA A 325 -9.50 -4.93 -3.66
CA ALA A 325 -8.78 -5.18 -4.89
C ALA A 325 -8.22 -6.62 -4.96
N PRO A 326 -8.29 -7.27 -6.14
CA PRO A 326 -7.57 -8.52 -6.36
C PRO A 326 -6.05 -8.28 -6.22
N PRO A 327 -5.26 -9.31 -5.85
CA PRO A 327 -3.82 -9.18 -5.56
C PRO A 327 -3.04 -8.34 -6.59
N GLY A 328 -3.18 -8.65 -7.89
CA GLY A 328 -2.54 -7.92 -9.00
C GLY A 328 -3.11 -6.52 -9.35
N ALA A 329 -4.03 -5.97 -8.54
CA ALA A 329 -4.61 -4.64 -8.76
C ALA A 329 -4.58 -3.71 -7.54
N ARG A 330 -4.03 -4.16 -6.41
CA ARG A 330 -3.94 -3.39 -5.14
C ARG A 330 -3.28 -2.03 -5.31
N THR A 331 -2.10 -1.98 -5.94
CA THR A 331 -1.38 -0.72 -6.20
C THR A 331 -2.20 0.26 -7.03
N ARG A 332 -2.97 -0.24 -8.01
CA ARG A 332 -3.85 0.60 -8.84
C ARG A 332 -5.06 1.11 -8.06
N ALA A 333 -5.65 0.29 -7.19
CA ALA A 333 -6.75 0.72 -6.34
C ALA A 333 -6.30 1.84 -5.41
N VAL A 334 -5.15 1.69 -4.75
CA VAL A 334 -4.53 2.75 -3.93
C VAL A 334 -4.22 4.00 -4.76
N ALA A 335 -3.72 3.85 -6.00
CA ALA A 335 -3.47 4.98 -6.89
C ALA A 335 -4.75 5.76 -7.26
N TRP A 336 -5.89 5.07 -7.43
CA TRP A 336 -7.18 5.73 -7.65
C TRP A 336 -7.65 6.54 -6.44
N VAL A 337 -7.43 6.06 -5.22
CA VAL A 337 -7.75 6.82 -3.99
C VAL A 337 -6.96 8.13 -3.95
N ASN A 338 -5.65 8.08 -4.22
CA ASN A 338 -4.81 9.28 -4.28
C ASN A 338 -5.23 10.22 -5.43
N THR A 339 -5.58 9.67 -6.59
CA THR A 339 -6.08 10.47 -7.72
C THR A 339 -7.38 11.19 -7.35
N ALA A 340 -8.32 10.49 -6.72
CA ALA A 340 -9.58 11.06 -6.27
C ALA A 340 -9.36 12.18 -5.23
N LEU A 341 -8.45 11.97 -4.26
CA LEU A 341 -8.04 12.98 -3.28
C LEU A 341 -7.56 14.28 -3.96
N ASN A 342 -6.62 14.16 -4.90
CA ASN A 342 -6.02 15.32 -5.56
C ASN A 342 -6.99 16.06 -6.50
N LEU A 343 -7.86 15.31 -7.20
CA LEU A 343 -8.93 15.88 -8.01
C LEU A 343 -9.94 16.62 -7.13
N GLY A 344 -10.31 16.02 -6.00
CA GLY A 344 -11.17 16.63 -4.98
C GLY A 344 -10.56 17.94 -4.46
N ALA A 345 -9.28 17.95 -4.10
CA ALA A 345 -8.59 19.14 -3.64
C ALA A 345 -8.58 20.25 -4.70
N SER A 346 -8.19 19.93 -5.93
CA SER A 346 -8.14 20.93 -7.01
C SER A 346 -9.54 21.48 -7.33
N GLY A 347 -10.55 20.61 -7.40
CA GLY A 347 -11.94 21.01 -7.61
C GLY A 347 -12.49 21.85 -6.45
N GLY A 348 -12.18 21.47 -5.21
CA GLY A 348 -12.55 22.20 -4.00
C GLY A 348 -11.95 23.61 -3.96
N THR A 349 -10.66 23.75 -4.27
CA THR A 349 -9.98 25.05 -4.36
C THR A 349 -10.63 25.96 -5.41
N ALA A 350 -10.89 25.46 -6.63
CA ALA A 350 -11.56 26.24 -7.67
C ALA A 350 -12.99 26.64 -7.28
N ALA A 351 -13.79 25.69 -6.80
CA ALA A 351 -15.17 25.93 -6.39
C ALA A 351 -15.26 26.92 -5.22
N THR A 352 -14.31 26.85 -4.28
CA THR A 352 -14.22 27.77 -3.14
C THR A 352 -13.88 29.18 -3.59
N GLY A 353 -12.97 29.34 -4.55
CA GLY A 353 -12.66 30.63 -5.13
C GLY A 353 -13.89 31.31 -5.72
N ALA A 354 -14.69 30.57 -6.50
CA ALA A 354 -15.95 31.07 -7.05
C ALA A 354 -17.02 31.33 -5.97
N ALA A 355 -17.13 30.44 -4.97
CA ALA A 355 -18.08 30.59 -3.87
C ALA A 355 -17.81 31.85 -3.04
N LEU A 356 -16.54 32.19 -2.79
CA LEU A 356 -16.14 33.38 -2.03
C LEU A 356 -16.57 34.70 -2.69
N GLU A 357 -16.84 34.69 -4.00
CA GLU A 357 -17.36 35.86 -4.74
C GLU A 357 -18.90 35.93 -4.75
N ALA A 358 -19.58 34.79 -4.59
CA ALA A 358 -21.03 34.69 -4.71
C ALA A 358 -21.77 34.56 -3.36
N LEU A 359 -21.09 34.07 -2.31
CA LEU A 359 -21.71 33.66 -1.06
C LEU A 359 -21.05 34.32 0.16
N PRO A 360 -21.79 34.49 1.27
CA PRO A 360 -21.19 34.82 2.56
C PRO A 360 -20.18 33.76 3.00
N LEU A 361 -19.15 34.18 3.75
CA LEU A 361 -18.06 33.28 4.17
C LEU A 361 -18.55 32.03 4.93
N PRO A 362 -19.48 32.10 5.91
CA PRO A 362 -19.99 30.88 6.56
C PRO A 362 -20.66 29.91 5.59
N ALA A 363 -21.36 30.42 4.56
CA ALA A 363 -21.96 29.60 3.52
C ALA A 363 -20.89 28.93 2.64
N CYS A 364 -19.76 29.59 2.39
CA CYS A 364 -18.62 28.99 1.67
C CYS A 364 -18.04 27.78 2.43
N TYR A 365 -17.89 27.90 3.76
CA TYR A 365 -17.48 26.77 4.61
C TYR A 365 -18.50 25.62 4.57
N ALA A 366 -19.81 25.93 4.63
CA ALA A 366 -20.86 24.92 4.54
C ALA A 366 -20.87 24.19 3.18
N VAL A 367 -20.69 24.92 2.07
CA VAL A 367 -20.60 24.34 0.73
C VAL A 367 -19.37 23.43 0.59
N ALA A 368 -18.21 23.87 1.09
CA ALA A 368 -16.99 23.06 1.09
C ALA A 368 -17.09 21.81 1.98
N ALA A 369 -17.87 21.88 3.07
CA ALA A 369 -18.12 20.77 3.97
C ALA A 369 -19.09 19.71 3.41
N ALA A 370 -20.03 20.13 2.54
CA ALA A 370 -21.13 19.30 2.10
C ALA A 370 -20.70 17.93 1.52
N PRO A 371 -19.68 17.81 0.65
CA PRO A 371 -19.27 16.51 0.13
C PRO A 371 -18.86 15.52 1.22
N ALA A 372 -18.15 15.97 2.26
CA ALA A 372 -17.71 15.13 3.37
C ALA A 372 -18.88 14.71 4.29
N VAL A 373 -19.80 15.64 4.56
CA VAL A 373 -21.04 15.35 5.33
C VAL A 373 -21.96 14.37 4.58
N LEU A 374 -21.95 14.40 3.24
CA LEU A 374 -22.78 13.54 2.41
C LEU A 374 -22.23 12.13 2.19
N VAL A 375 -20.95 11.87 2.50
CA VAL A 375 -20.32 10.55 2.33
C VAL A 375 -21.15 9.41 2.94
N PRO A 376 -21.63 9.47 4.20
CA PRO A 376 -22.47 8.42 4.77
C PRO A 376 -23.69 8.08 3.91
N PHE A 377 -24.41 9.09 3.44
CA PHE A 377 -25.62 8.92 2.63
C PHE A 377 -25.31 8.32 1.27
N VAL A 378 -24.24 8.79 0.62
CA VAL A 378 -23.78 8.22 -0.65
C VAL A 378 -23.38 6.75 -0.46
N LEU A 379 -22.62 6.43 0.59
CA LEU A 379 -22.18 5.05 0.87
C LEU A 379 -23.34 4.09 1.21
N LEU A 380 -24.47 4.60 1.72
CA LEU A 380 -25.69 3.80 1.96
C LEU A 380 -26.40 3.43 0.64
N VAL A 381 -26.37 4.33 -0.35
CA VAL A 381 -27.05 4.13 -1.64
C VAL A 381 -26.17 3.36 -2.63
N LEU A 382 -24.84 3.41 -2.46
CA LEU A 382 -23.93 2.63 -3.30
C LEU A 382 -24.22 1.14 -3.16
N PRO A 383 -24.28 0.39 -4.28
CA PRO A 383 -24.41 -1.06 -4.22
C PRO A 383 -23.35 -1.62 -3.28
N LYS A 384 -23.79 -2.38 -2.27
CA LYS A 384 -22.89 -3.30 -1.60
C LYS A 384 -22.43 -4.23 -2.70
N ARG A 385 -21.13 -4.21 -3.02
CA ARG A 385 -20.55 -5.29 -3.82
C ARG A 385 -20.74 -6.51 -2.93
N GLN A 386 -21.82 -7.25 -3.15
CA GLN A 386 -21.91 -8.60 -2.64
C GLN A 386 -20.69 -9.26 -3.23
N ARG A 387 -19.77 -9.74 -2.36
CA ARG A 387 -19.01 -10.91 -2.75
C ARG A 387 -20.10 -11.89 -3.13
N SER A 388 -20.22 -12.18 -4.42
CA SER A 388 -21.06 -13.26 -4.90
C SER A 388 -20.59 -14.50 -4.16
N SER A 389 -21.28 -14.85 -3.07
CA SER A 389 -21.27 -16.22 -2.61
C SER A 389 -21.73 -17.05 -3.81
N PRO A 390 -21.02 -18.10 -4.22
CA PRO A 390 -21.56 -18.99 -5.23
C PRO A 390 -22.90 -19.52 -4.69
N PRO A 391 -24.02 -19.35 -5.40
CA PRO A 391 -25.26 -19.97 -4.99
C PRO A 391 -25.07 -21.48 -5.06
N GLY A 392 -25.32 -22.18 -3.95
CA GLY A 392 -25.48 -23.62 -3.99
C GLY A 392 -26.63 -23.99 -4.94
N GLY A 393 -26.41 -25.00 -5.77
CA GLY A 393 -27.45 -25.61 -6.59
C GLY A 393 -27.17 -25.60 -8.09
N VAL A 394 -26.72 -26.76 -8.57
CA VAL A 394 -26.64 -27.21 -9.96
C VAL A 394 -27.73 -26.63 -10.88
N THR A 395 -27.33 -26.03 -12.00
CA THR A 395 -27.85 -26.35 -13.35
C THR A 395 -26.88 -25.84 -14.41
N ALA A 396 -26.58 -26.71 -15.37
CA ALA A 396 -25.68 -26.44 -16.48
C ALA A 396 -26.23 -25.35 -17.43
N HIS A 397 -25.30 -24.64 -18.06
CA HIS A 397 -25.43 -23.62 -19.12
C HIS A 397 -25.87 -22.21 -18.68
N ASP A 398 -24.90 -21.33 -18.42
CA ASP A 398 -24.58 -20.19 -19.30
C ASP A 398 -23.21 -19.58 -18.93
N ARG A 399 -22.41 -19.17 -19.91
CA ARG A 399 -21.04 -18.65 -19.73
C ARG A 399 -21.07 -17.14 -19.42
N SER A 400 -20.45 -16.69 -18.32
CA SER A 400 -19.46 -15.58 -18.30
C SER A 400 -19.05 -15.14 -16.86
N MET A 401 -17.74 -14.86 -16.70
CA MET A 401 -17.03 -14.25 -15.56
C MET A 401 -16.57 -15.13 -14.38
N ASP A 402 -15.65 -16.09 -14.60
CA ASP A 402 -14.71 -16.57 -13.54
C ASP A 402 -13.48 -17.34 -14.08
N ASP A 403 -12.80 -16.82 -15.12
CA ASP A 403 -11.61 -17.46 -15.69
C ASP A 403 -10.34 -16.91 -15.01
N THR A 404 -10.08 -17.31 -13.77
CA THR A 404 -8.68 -17.37 -13.27
C THR A 404 -8.44 -18.81 -12.85
N THR A 405 -7.63 -19.52 -13.62
CA THR A 405 -7.28 -20.91 -13.33
C THR A 405 -6.55 -20.99 -11.97
N HIS A 406 -6.67 -22.12 -11.29
CA HIS A 406 -5.99 -22.37 -10.01
C HIS A 406 -4.47 -22.12 -10.10
N GLN A 407 -3.88 -22.40 -11.28
CA GLN A 407 -2.50 -22.06 -11.62
C GLN A 407 -2.25 -20.54 -11.65
N GLU A 408 -3.09 -19.75 -12.33
CA GLU A 408 -2.96 -18.30 -12.39
C GLU A 408 -3.09 -17.64 -11.02
N TYR A 409 -3.89 -18.20 -10.11
CA TYR A 409 -3.96 -17.75 -8.71
C TYR A 409 -2.62 -17.90 -7.98
N TRP A 410 -1.98 -19.07 -8.05
CA TRP A 410 -0.71 -19.32 -7.38
C TRP A 410 0.46 -18.62 -8.06
N ASP A 411 0.52 -18.60 -9.39
CA ASP A 411 1.52 -17.84 -10.14
C ASP A 411 1.47 -16.34 -9.79
N SER A 412 0.26 -15.76 -9.69
CA SER A 412 0.08 -14.38 -9.22
C SER A 412 0.60 -14.22 -7.80
N ARG A 413 0.21 -15.12 -6.89
CA ARG A 413 0.63 -15.07 -5.49
C ARG A 413 2.15 -15.07 -5.36
N TYR A 414 2.83 -16.06 -5.96
CA TYR A 414 4.30 -16.18 -5.95
C TYR A 414 4.96 -14.98 -6.63
N SER A 415 4.43 -14.47 -7.73
CA SER A 415 5.02 -13.32 -8.42
C SER A 415 4.98 -12.00 -7.64
N GLU A 416 4.02 -11.80 -6.72
CA GLU A 416 3.79 -10.53 -6.01
C GLU A 416 4.66 -10.33 -4.75
N HIS A 417 5.28 -11.38 -4.24
CA HIS A 417 6.08 -11.35 -3.02
C HIS A 417 7.46 -11.97 -3.27
N HIS A 418 8.55 -11.32 -2.88
CA HIS A 418 9.91 -11.84 -3.08
C HIS A 418 10.20 -13.14 -2.30
N HIS A 419 9.53 -13.31 -1.14
CA HIS A 419 9.49 -14.56 -0.36
C HIS A 419 8.10 -14.70 0.24
N ILE A 420 7.38 -15.76 -0.11
CA ILE A 420 6.08 -16.07 0.53
C ILE A 420 6.29 -16.86 1.81
N TRP A 421 7.32 -17.70 1.81
CA TRP A 421 7.60 -18.64 2.90
C TRP A 421 8.89 -18.25 3.62
N SER A 422 9.15 -18.91 4.75
CA SER A 422 10.31 -18.62 5.60
C SER A 422 11.67 -18.86 4.92
N GLY A 423 11.71 -19.60 3.80
CA GLY A 423 12.95 -20.08 3.17
C GLY A 423 13.59 -21.26 3.91
N GLU A 424 13.23 -21.48 5.18
CA GLU A 424 13.59 -22.63 5.98
C GLU A 424 12.61 -23.80 5.80
N PRO A 425 13.07 -25.06 5.87
CA PRO A 425 12.22 -26.25 5.77
C PRO A 425 11.25 -26.36 6.96
N ASN A 426 10.15 -27.07 6.75
CA ASN A 426 9.17 -27.36 7.77
C ASN A 426 9.80 -28.14 8.92
N ALA A 427 9.69 -27.61 10.15
CA ALA A 427 10.28 -28.23 11.34
C ALA A 427 9.79 -29.67 11.59
N VAL A 428 8.53 -29.97 11.24
CA VAL A 428 7.97 -31.32 11.36
C VAL A 428 8.61 -32.25 10.34
N LEU A 429 8.77 -31.81 9.08
CA LEU A 429 9.49 -32.59 8.08
C LEU A 429 10.92 -32.89 8.56
N VAL A 430 11.63 -31.86 9.06
CA VAL A 430 12.98 -32.02 9.59
C VAL A 430 13.02 -33.05 10.71
N GLN A 431 12.11 -32.96 11.67
CA GLN A 431 12.03 -33.88 12.80
C GLN A 431 11.70 -35.32 12.37
N GLU A 432 10.72 -35.48 11.49
CA GLU A 432 10.17 -36.78 11.14
C GLU A 432 10.97 -37.53 10.07
N ALA A 433 11.68 -36.80 9.19
CA ALA A 433 12.46 -37.37 8.10
C ALA A 433 13.97 -37.45 8.39
N ALA A 434 14.49 -36.80 9.44
CA ALA A 434 15.93 -36.80 9.74
C ALA A 434 16.54 -38.20 9.98
N GLY A 435 15.76 -39.14 10.52
CA GLY A 435 16.18 -40.51 10.78
C GLY A 435 15.84 -41.52 9.69
N LEU A 436 15.23 -41.09 8.58
CA LEU A 436 14.89 -41.97 7.47
C LEU A 436 16.09 -42.17 6.55
N GLU A 437 16.28 -43.39 6.04
CA GLU A 437 17.31 -43.68 5.05
C GLU A 437 16.98 -42.99 3.72
N PRO A 438 17.90 -42.21 3.13
CA PRO A 438 17.64 -41.49 1.88
C PRO A 438 17.38 -42.43 0.70
N GLY A 439 16.23 -42.25 0.07
CA GLY A 439 15.85 -42.90 -1.18
C GLY A 439 15.25 -41.89 -2.16
N THR A 440 14.03 -42.16 -2.59
CA THR A 440 13.20 -41.29 -3.44
C THR A 440 12.14 -40.57 -2.62
N ALA A 441 11.98 -39.26 -2.84
CA ALA A 441 10.96 -38.45 -2.17
C ALA A 441 10.04 -37.76 -3.18
N LEU A 442 8.76 -37.64 -2.85
CA LEU A 442 7.78 -36.81 -3.55
C LEU A 442 7.31 -35.69 -2.61
N ASP A 443 7.51 -34.44 -3.00
CA ASP A 443 7.09 -33.26 -2.24
C ASP A 443 5.93 -32.54 -2.96
N LEU A 444 4.74 -32.59 -2.36
CA LEU A 444 3.49 -32.09 -2.92
C LEU A 444 3.19 -30.67 -2.43
N GLY A 445 3.07 -29.73 -3.37
CA GLY A 445 2.91 -28.31 -3.05
C GLY A 445 4.22 -27.72 -2.52
N CYS A 446 5.34 -27.99 -3.19
CA CYS A 446 6.68 -27.69 -2.70
C CYS A 446 7.00 -26.19 -2.58
N GLY A 447 6.18 -25.32 -3.18
CA GLY A 447 6.34 -23.87 -3.17
C GLY A 447 7.73 -23.42 -3.62
N GLU A 448 8.42 -22.65 -2.76
CA GLU A 448 9.76 -22.12 -3.04
C GLU A 448 10.88 -23.16 -2.76
N GLY A 449 10.53 -24.42 -2.50
CA GLY A 449 11.45 -25.56 -2.52
C GLY A 449 12.27 -25.81 -1.25
N ALA A 450 11.96 -25.16 -0.12
CA ALA A 450 12.75 -25.28 1.11
C ALA A 450 12.86 -26.73 1.61
N ASP A 451 11.76 -27.46 1.59
CA ASP A 451 11.66 -28.86 1.99
C ASP A 451 12.40 -29.80 1.02
N ALA A 452 12.12 -29.66 -0.28
CA ALA A 452 12.81 -30.38 -1.35
C ALA A 452 14.34 -30.19 -1.32
N VAL A 453 14.82 -28.96 -1.14
CA VAL A 453 16.26 -28.66 -1.06
C VAL A 453 16.89 -29.26 0.20
N TRP A 454 16.20 -29.22 1.34
CA TRP A 454 16.70 -29.82 2.58
C TRP A 454 16.81 -31.34 2.48
N LEU A 455 15.83 -32.01 1.86
CA LEU A 455 15.86 -33.46 1.57
C LEU A 455 17.01 -33.79 0.61
N ALA A 456 17.15 -33.03 -0.49
CA ALA A 456 18.21 -33.25 -1.47
C ALA A 456 19.62 -33.11 -0.87
N ARG A 457 19.83 -32.15 0.04
CA ARG A 457 21.08 -32.00 0.82
C ARG A 457 21.40 -33.21 1.70
N ARG A 458 20.39 -34.01 2.06
CA ARG A 458 20.53 -35.24 2.85
C ARG A 458 20.66 -36.50 2.01
N GLY A 459 20.76 -36.35 0.69
CA GLY A 459 21.02 -37.47 -0.21
C GLY A 459 19.78 -38.01 -0.90
N TRP A 460 18.59 -37.48 -0.61
CA TRP A 460 17.35 -37.89 -1.29
C TRP A 460 17.35 -37.48 -2.77
N ARG A 461 16.69 -38.27 -3.61
CA ARG A 461 16.26 -37.85 -4.96
C ARG A 461 14.82 -37.38 -4.87
N VAL A 462 14.57 -36.10 -5.11
CA VAL A 462 13.27 -35.49 -4.85
C VAL A 462 12.56 -35.19 -6.16
N THR A 463 11.31 -35.61 -6.28
CA THR A 463 10.35 -35.07 -7.24
C THR A 463 9.52 -34.03 -6.50
N ALA A 464 9.57 -32.77 -6.92
CA ALA A 464 8.93 -31.66 -6.23
C ALA A 464 7.90 -31.02 -7.16
N VAL A 465 6.65 -30.96 -6.70
CA VAL A 465 5.50 -30.58 -7.51
C VAL A 465 4.85 -29.34 -6.93
N ASP A 466 4.62 -28.35 -7.78
CA ASP A 466 3.76 -27.21 -7.46
C ASP A 466 2.93 -26.87 -8.71
N ILE A 467 1.76 -26.26 -8.49
CA ILE A 467 0.93 -25.79 -9.59
C ILE A 467 1.49 -24.50 -10.20
N SER A 468 2.32 -23.76 -9.45
CA SER A 468 2.94 -22.52 -9.89
C SER A 468 4.31 -22.74 -10.53
N GLY A 469 4.44 -22.35 -11.80
CA GLY A 469 5.72 -22.33 -12.49
C GLY A 469 6.67 -21.28 -11.90
N VAL A 470 6.14 -20.17 -11.38
CA VAL A 470 6.93 -19.11 -10.72
C VAL A 470 7.57 -19.61 -9.43
N ALA A 471 6.85 -20.39 -8.63
CA ALA A 471 7.39 -21.00 -7.41
C ALA A 471 8.54 -21.96 -7.73
N LEU A 472 8.35 -22.80 -8.75
CA LEU A 472 9.35 -23.78 -9.19
C LEU A 472 10.61 -23.12 -9.77
N GLU A 473 10.49 -22.01 -10.48
CA GLU A 473 11.66 -21.27 -10.98
C GLU A 473 12.53 -20.75 -9.83
N ARG A 474 11.91 -20.23 -8.76
CA ARG A 474 12.62 -19.82 -7.54
C ARG A 474 13.22 -20.99 -6.80
N ALA A 475 12.46 -22.07 -6.66
CA ALA A 475 12.90 -23.31 -6.01
C ALA A 475 14.12 -23.91 -6.72
N ALA A 476 14.13 -23.90 -8.06
CA ALA A 476 15.27 -24.32 -8.86
C ALA A 476 16.50 -23.42 -8.63
N GLY A 477 16.29 -22.10 -8.50
CA GLY A 477 17.35 -21.16 -8.09
C GLY A 477 17.96 -21.51 -6.74
N HIS A 478 17.13 -21.75 -5.71
CA HIS A 478 17.59 -22.15 -4.38
C HIS A 478 18.36 -23.48 -4.41
N ALA A 479 17.92 -24.47 -5.19
CA ALA A 479 18.63 -25.74 -5.34
C ALA A 479 19.98 -25.59 -6.05
N ALA A 480 20.07 -24.70 -7.03
CA ALA A 480 21.33 -24.39 -7.72
C ALA A 480 22.33 -23.72 -6.76
N GLU A 481 21.89 -22.73 -5.98
CA GLU A 481 22.72 -22.09 -4.94
C GLU A 481 23.15 -23.07 -3.85
N ALA A 482 22.28 -24.02 -3.51
CA ALA A 482 22.56 -25.08 -2.55
C ALA A 482 23.45 -26.22 -3.09
N GLY A 483 23.74 -26.24 -4.39
CA GLY A 483 24.57 -27.28 -5.03
C GLY A 483 23.90 -28.65 -5.13
N VAL A 484 22.56 -28.70 -5.17
CA VAL A 484 21.78 -29.96 -5.17
C VAL A 484 20.77 -30.06 -6.33
N ALA A 485 20.88 -29.18 -7.33
CA ALA A 485 19.95 -29.12 -8.46
C ALA A 485 19.89 -30.43 -9.27
N ASP A 486 20.94 -31.25 -9.29
CA ASP A 486 21.00 -32.55 -9.95
C ASP A 486 20.18 -33.64 -9.23
N ARG A 487 19.70 -33.35 -8.02
CA ARG A 487 18.93 -34.28 -7.17
C ARG A 487 17.45 -33.96 -7.07
N VAL A 488 16.99 -32.85 -7.68
CA VAL A 488 15.59 -32.43 -7.63
C VAL A 488 15.02 -32.34 -9.04
N ASP A 489 13.94 -33.07 -9.28
CA ASP A 489 13.10 -32.98 -10.46
C ASP A 489 11.88 -32.09 -10.17
N TRP A 490 11.79 -30.94 -10.83
CA TRP A 490 10.74 -29.94 -10.61
C TRP A 490 9.62 -30.11 -11.63
N GLN A 491 8.39 -30.30 -11.14
CA GLN A 491 7.24 -30.56 -12.01
C GLN A 491 6.11 -29.56 -11.78
N CYS A 492 5.83 -28.73 -12.79
CA CYS A 492 4.68 -27.81 -12.79
C CYS A 492 3.41 -28.60 -13.12
N ARG A 493 2.59 -28.91 -12.13
CA ARG A 493 1.37 -29.72 -12.32
C ARG A 493 0.23 -29.26 -11.43
N ASP A 494 -0.97 -29.28 -12.01
CA ASP A 494 -2.20 -29.32 -11.23
C ASP A 494 -2.45 -30.76 -10.77
N LEU A 495 -2.29 -31.00 -9.45
CA LEU A 495 -2.48 -32.30 -8.82
C LEU A 495 -3.92 -32.81 -8.92
N ALA A 496 -4.89 -31.93 -9.19
CA ALA A 496 -6.28 -32.33 -9.46
C ALA A 496 -6.45 -32.94 -10.87
N ALA A 497 -5.58 -32.57 -11.81
CA ALA A 497 -5.66 -33.01 -13.20
C ALA A 497 -4.69 -34.14 -13.54
N SER A 498 -3.50 -34.16 -12.92
CA SER A 498 -2.49 -35.20 -13.14
C SER A 498 -1.59 -35.37 -11.91
N PHE A 499 -1.20 -36.61 -11.62
CA PHE A 499 -0.34 -36.96 -10.49
C PHE A 499 0.99 -37.55 -10.99
N PRO A 500 2.14 -37.29 -10.33
CA PRO A 500 3.42 -37.89 -10.71
C PRO A 500 3.40 -39.42 -10.71
N GLU A 501 3.99 -40.01 -11.74
CA GLU A 501 4.13 -41.47 -11.84
C GLU A 501 5.25 -41.98 -10.92
N GLY A 502 5.17 -43.25 -10.53
CA GLY A 502 6.19 -43.95 -9.76
C GLY A 502 5.81 -44.23 -8.30
N SER A 503 6.76 -44.81 -7.57
CA SER A 503 6.63 -45.12 -6.14
C SER A 503 7.81 -44.50 -5.37
N TYR A 504 7.52 -43.89 -4.22
CA TYR A 504 8.47 -43.10 -3.45
C TYR A 504 8.65 -43.65 -2.04
N ASP A 505 9.89 -43.60 -1.53
CA ASP A 505 10.22 -44.00 -0.16
C ASP A 505 9.70 -42.99 0.88
N LEU A 506 9.54 -41.73 0.47
CA LEU A 506 8.87 -40.67 1.24
C LEU A 506 7.90 -39.89 0.34
N VAL A 507 6.64 -39.75 0.74
CA VAL A 507 5.70 -38.80 0.15
C VAL A 507 5.34 -37.77 1.21
N SER A 508 5.54 -36.49 0.91
CA SER A 508 5.37 -35.37 1.84
C SER A 508 4.35 -34.38 1.28
N ALA A 509 3.40 -33.95 2.13
CA ALA A 509 2.46 -32.88 1.83
C ALA A 509 2.41 -31.91 3.01
N GLN A 510 3.07 -30.76 2.88
CA GLN A 510 3.23 -29.79 3.96
C GLN A 510 2.30 -28.59 3.71
N PHE A 511 1.30 -28.42 4.60
CA PHE A 511 0.30 -27.35 4.51
C PHE A 511 -0.39 -27.24 3.15
N LEU A 512 -0.63 -28.37 2.48
CA LEU A 512 -1.31 -28.46 1.19
C LEU A 512 -2.80 -28.09 1.33
N HIS A 513 -3.06 -26.78 1.42
CA HIS A 513 -4.37 -26.16 1.56
C HIS A 513 -4.52 -25.10 0.47
N SER A 514 -5.62 -25.13 -0.28
CA SER A 514 -5.93 -24.12 -1.30
C SER A 514 -7.26 -23.43 -0.99
N PRO A 515 -7.35 -22.09 -1.11
CA PRO A 515 -8.62 -21.38 -1.09
C PRO A 515 -9.45 -21.57 -2.38
N ALA A 516 -8.84 -22.09 -3.45
CA ALA A 516 -9.52 -22.50 -4.66
C ALA A 516 -10.03 -23.95 -4.53
N ASP A 517 -11.03 -24.33 -5.32
CA ASP A 517 -11.62 -25.67 -5.32
C ASP A 517 -10.57 -26.71 -5.75
N MET A 518 -9.91 -27.34 -4.76
CA MET A 518 -8.92 -28.40 -4.95
C MET A 518 -9.47 -29.66 -4.26
N PRO A 519 -9.59 -30.81 -4.96
CA PRO A 519 -10.03 -32.07 -4.37
C PRO A 519 -8.92 -32.69 -3.50
N ARG A 520 -8.59 -32.03 -2.39
CA ARG A 520 -7.44 -32.34 -1.52
C ARG A 520 -7.41 -33.80 -1.07
N GLU A 521 -8.56 -34.35 -0.69
CA GLU A 521 -8.66 -35.74 -0.24
C GLU A 521 -8.34 -36.74 -1.35
N GLU A 522 -8.74 -36.45 -2.60
CA GLU A 522 -8.41 -37.29 -3.75
C GLU A 522 -6.90 -37.25 -4.05
N VAL A 523 -6.30 -36.06 -3.95
CA VAL A 523 -4.85 -35.87 -4.09
C VAL A 523 -4.09 -36.64 -3.01
N LEU A 524 -4.55 -36.60 -1.75
CA LEU A 524 -3.92 -37.35 -0.67
C LEU A 524 -4.10 -38.87 -0.80
N ARG A 525 -5.22 -39.35 -1.34
CA ARG A 525 -5.40 -40.76 -1.70
C ARG A 525 -4.42 -41.21 -2.79
N ALA A 526 -4.22 -40.38 -3.82
CA ALA A 526 -3.19 -40.62 -4.84
C ALA A 526 -1.77 -40.60 -4.24
N ALA A 527 -1.51 -39.69 -3.31
CA ALA A 527 -0.24 -39.61 -2.58
C ALA A 527 0.03 -40.88 -1.77
N ALA A 528 -0.96 -41.42 -1.05
CA ALA A 528 -0.82 -42.68 -0.33
C ALA A 528 -0.55 -43.87 -1.27
N ALA A 529 -1.19 -43.92 -2.44
CA ALA A 529 -0.96 -44.97 -3.43
C ALA A 529 0.47 -44.93 -4.00
N ALA A 530 1.08 -43.74 -4.09
CA ALA A 530 2.44 -43.53 -4.57
C ALA A 530 3.53 -43.88 -3.55
N VAL A 531 3.18 -44.24 -2.30
CA VAL A 531 4.18 -44.67 -1.30
C VAL A 531 4.65 -46.09 -1.60
N ALA A 532 5.97 -46.29 -1.72
CA ALA A 532 6.57 -47.60 -1.92
C ALA A 532 6.33 -48.53 -0.71
N PRO A 533 6.34 -49.87 -0.88
CA PRO A 533 6.34 -50.79 0.26
C PRO A 533 7.52 -50.49 1.20
N GLY A 534 7.25 -50.30 2.50
CA GLY A 534 8.25 -49.86 3.49
C GLY A 534 8.40 -48.33 3.60
N GLY A 535 7.85 -47.58 2.64
CA GLY A 535 7.92 -46.12 2.57
C GLY A 535 6.97 -45.40 3.53
N VAL A 536 7.11 -44.07 3.58
CA VAL A 536 6.40 -43.19 4.53
C VAL A 536 5.55 -42.15 3.80
N LEU A 537 4.32 -41.94 4.28
CA LEU A 537 3.50 -40.76 3.99
C LEU A 537 3.58 -39.80 5.18
N LEU A 538 3.91 -38.53 4.93
CA LEU A 538 3.90 -37.46 5.93
C LEU A 538 3.00 -36.32 5.47
N VAL A 539 1.92 -36.08 6.19
CA VAL A 539 0.98 -34.98 5.95
C VAL A 539 1.00 -34.04 7.14
N VAL A 540 1.21 -32.76 6.89
CA VAL A 540 1.16 -31.71 7.91
C VAL A 540 0.13 -30.67 7.49
N GLY A 541 -0.73 -30.27 8.42
CA GLY A 541 -1.81 -29.31 8.17
C GLY A 541 -2.02 -28.37 9.34
N HIS A 542 -2.97 -27.44 9.17
CA HIS A 542 -3.40 -26.57 10.24
C HIS A 542 -4.53 -27.26 11.01
N ALA A 543 -4.49 -27.23 12.35
CA ALA A 543 -5.58 -27.72 13.19
C ALA A 543 -6.65 -26.64 13.46
N GLY A 544 -6.38 -25.40 13.04
CA GLY A 544 -7.32 -24.29 13.20
C GLY A 544 -6.87 -23.01 12.50
N PRO A 545 -7.74 -21.99 12.48
CA PRO A 545 -7.41 -20.68 11.95
C PRO A 545 -6.24 -20.06 12.75
N PRO A 546 -5.49 -19.13 12.14
CA PRO A 546 -4.42 -18.45 12.84
C PRO A 546 -4.93 -17.72 14.09
N PRO A 547 -4.22 -17.80 15.23
CA PRO A 547 -4.72 -17.30 16.53
C PRO A 547 -4.85 -15.77 16.61
N TRP A 548 -4.21 -15.03 15.70
CA TRP A 548 -4.34 -13.56 15.58
C TRP A 548 -5.48 -13.14 14.64
N ASP A 549 -6.09 -14.07 13.92
CA ASP A 549 -7.23 -13.85 13.04
C ASP A 549 -8.14 -15.09 13.04
N PRO A 550 -8.93 -15.29 14.12
CA PRO A 550 -9.79 -16.47 14.28
C PRO A 550 -10.84 -16.59 13.16
N ASP A 551 -11.15 -15.46 12.51
CA ASP A 551 -12.10 -15.34 11.42
C ASP A 551 -11.44 -15.33 10.04
N ALA A 552 -10.14 -15.64 9.92
CA ALA A 552 -9.39 -15.57 8.66
C ALA A 552 -10.03 -16.41 7.54
N HIS A 553 -10.78 -17.46 7.92
CA HIS A 553 -11.46 -18.38 7.02
C HIS A 553 -12.84 -18.79 7.58
N PRO A 554 -13.84 -17.89 7.56
CA PRO A 554 -15.14 -18.19 8.13
C PRO A 554 -15.83 -19.28 7.29
N GLY A 555 -16.10 -20.44 7.91
CA GLY A 555 -16.75 -21.58 7.26
C GLY A 555 -15.81 -22.60 6.58
N VAL A 556 -14.49 -22.45 6.71
CA VAL A 556 -13.53 -23.46 6.22
C VAL A 556 -13.22 -24.43 7.36
N HIS A 557 -13.61 -25.70 7.18
CA HIS A 557 -13.21 -26.80 8.07
C HIS A 557 -11.77 -27.20 7.76
N LEU A 558 -10.90 -27.14 8.77
CA LEU A 558 -9.54 -27.66 8.67
C LEU A 558 -9.53 -29.04 9.33
N PRO A 559 -9.20 -30.11 8.58
CA PRO A 559 -9.38 -31.47 9.08
C PRO A 559 -8.38 -31.79 10.19
N THR A 560 -8.83 -32.50 11.21
CA THR A 560 -7.98 -33.11 12.24
C THR A 560 -7.11 -34.24 11.65
N PRO A 561 -6.00 -34.66 12.29
CA PRO A 561 -5.19 -35.73 11.72
C PRO A 561 -5.94 -37.07 11.62
N ASP A 562 -6.92 -37.32 12.49
CA ASP A 562 -7.80 -38.50 12.41
C ASP A 562 -8.78 -38.40 11.23
N GLU A 563 -9.37 -37.22 10.98
CA GLU A 563 -10.21 -36.99 9.78
C GLU A 563 -9.39 -37.14 8.48
N VAL A 564 -8.13 -36.67 8.48
CA VAL A 564 -7.22 -36.91 7.35
C VAL A 564 -6.97 -38.41 7.18
N LEU A 565 -6.67 -39.15 8.25
CA LEU A 565 -6.46 -40.60 8.19
C LEU A 565 -7.68 -41.34 7.64
N GLU A 566 -8.88 -40.97 8.09
CA GLU A 566 -10.14 -41.57 7.61
C GLU A 566 -10.37 -41.27 6.12
N SER A 567 -10.09 -40.04 5.67
CA SER A 567 -10.25 -39.61 4.27
C SER A 567 -9.35 -40.34 3.27
N LEU A 568 -8.24 -40.92 3.75
CA LEU A 568 -7.31 -41.70 2.91
C LEU A 568 -7.89 -43.07 2.50
N ALA A 569 -8.92 -43.58 3.20
CA ALA A 569 -9.58 -44.85 2.90
C ALA A 569 -8.58 -46.01 2.66
N LEU A 570 -7.59 -46.14 3.54
CA LEU A 570 -6.49 -47.10 3.38
C LEU A 570 -6.96 -48.54 3.63
N PRO A 571 -6.44 -49.54 2.89
CA PRO A 571 -6.76 -50.95 3.14
C PRO A 571 -6.32 -51.42 4.53
N ASP A 572 -7.18 -52.19 5.19
CA ASP A 572 -6.90 -52.76 6.51
C ASP A 572 -5.63 -53.62 6.52
N GLY A 573 -4.76 -53.36 7.50
CA GLY A 573 -3.55 -54.16 7.74
C GLY A 573 -2.33 -53.82 6.88
N ASP A 574 -2.45 -52.92 5.89
CA ASP A 574 -1.33 -52.53 5.01
C ASP A 574 -0.51 -51.34 5.50
N TRP A 575 -1.02 -50.61 6.48
CA TRP A 575 -0.42 -49.39 6.99
C TRP A 575 -0.22 -49.43 8.50
N GLU A 576 0.85 -48.79 8.94
CA GLU A 576 1.17 -48.56 10.34
C GLU A 576 1.09 -47.04 10.58
N VAL A 577 0.25 -46.61 11.53
CA VAL A 577 0.20 -45.22 11.98
C VAL A 577 1.38 -44.99 12.92
N LEU A 578 2.37 -44.21 12.47
CA LEU A 578 3.54 -43.86 13.27
C LEU A 578 3.28 -42.61 14.12
N ARG A 579 2.44 -41.70 13.63
CA ARG A 579 2.09 -40.44 14.29
C ARG A 579 0.71 -39.96 13.84
N SER A 580 -0.16 -39.58 14.77
CA SER A 580 -1.44 -38.87 14.54
C SER A 580 -1.70 -38.00 15.77
N ASP A 581 -1.26 -36.74 15.73
CA ASP A 581 -1.41 -35.80 16.84
C ASP A 581 -1.43 -34.35 16.36
N GLU A 582 -2.02 -33.52 17.21
CA GLU A 582 -1.90 -32.07 17.14
C GLU A 582 -0.71 -31.62 17.98
N HIS A 583 -0.02 -30.60 17.49
CA HIS A 583 1.12 -30.02 18.18
C HIS A 583 1.10 -28.51 18.08
N GLU A 584 1.64 -27.89 19.11
CA GLU A 584 1.76 -26.45 19.22
C GLU A 584 3.11 -25.97 18.71
N ARG A 585 3.10 -24.94 17.87
CA ARG A 585 4.31 -24.23 17.49
C ARG A 585 4.23 -22.75 17.80
N VAL A 586 5.38 -22.18 18.13
CA VAL A 586 5.52 -20.75 18.34
C VAL A 586 5.64 -20.04 16.99
N GLN A 587 4.83 -19.03 16.75
CA GLN A 587 4.84 -18.20 15.56
C GLN A 587 4.77 -16.71 15.93
N THR A 588 5.42 -15.87 15.15
CA THR A 588 5.28 -14.42 15.28
C THR A 588 4.10 -13.95 14.44
N ALA A 589 3.10 -13.35 15.10
CA ALA A 589 1.96 -12.72 14.44
C ALA A 589 2.39 -11.49 13.61
N PRO A 590 1.57 -11.03 12.64
CA PRO A 590 1.92 -9.88 11.79
C PRO A 590 2.24 -8.58 12.54
N ASP A 591 1.74 -8.45 13.77
CA ASP A 591 1.99 -7.32 14.67
C ASP A 591 3.28 -7.45 15.51
N GLY A 592 4.02 -8.56 15.34
CA GLY A 592 5.28 -8.83 16.02
C GLY A 592 5.15 -9.58 17.36
N ARG A 593 3.93 -9.89 17.82
CA ARG A 593 3.73 -10.68 19.04
C ARG A 593 4.03 -12.16 18.78
N THR A 594 4.64 -12.80 19.76
CA THR A 594 4.82 -14.25 19.76
C THR A 594 3.53 -14.92 20.23
N MET A 595 2.97 -15.81 19.42
CA MET A 595 1.75 -16.56 19.70
C MET A 595 1.95 -18.04 19.38
N THR A 596 1.12 -18.90 19.98
CA THR A 596 1.14 -20.34 19.72
C THR A 596 0.07 -20.70 18.71
N ARG A 597 0.43 -21.47 17.68
CA ARG A 597 -0.49 -22.00 16.67
C ARG A 597 -0.49 -23.52 16.74
N THR A 598 -1.68 -24.10 16.66
CA THR A 598 -1.87 -25.55 16.60
C THR A 598 -1.89 -26.02 15.16
N ASP A 599 -1.00 -26.96 14.85
CA ASP A 599 -0.91 -27.65 13.57
C ASP A 599 -1.05 -29.15 13.83
N ASN A 600 -1.35 -29.94 12.80
CA ASN A 600 -1.45 -31.39 12.91
C ASN A 600 -0.42 -32.11 12.05
N ALA A 601 -0.03 -33.30 12.52
CA ALA A 601 0.90 -34.16 11.82
C ALA A 601 0.34 -35.59 11.77
N LEU A 602 0.29 -36.14 10.55
CA LEU A 602 -0.04 -37.54 10.29
C LEU A 602 1.15 -38.19 9.57
N LYS A 603 1.72 -39.23 10.19
CA LYS A 603 2.82 -40.02 9.63
C LYS A 603 2.42 -41.47 9.56
N LEU A 604 2.43 -42.03 8.36
CA LEU A 604 2.05 -43.41 8.10
C LEU A 604 3.20 -44.14 7.42
N ARG A 605 3.40 -45.41 7.76
CA ARG A 605 4.31 -46.31 7.05
C ARG A 605 3.52 -47.38 6.31
N ARG A 606 3.81 -47.55 5.02
CA ARG A 606 3.30 -48.67 4.25
C ARG A 606 4.11 -49.91 4.62
N ARG A 607 3.47 -51.01 4.98
CA ARG A 607 4.19 -52.24 5.33
C ARG A 607 4.91 -52.80 4.10
N ALA A 608 6.17 -53.23 4.29
CA ALA A 608 6.85 -54.06 3.31
C ALA A 608 6.17 -55.44 3.34
N ARG A 609 5.43 -55.78 2.29
CA ARG A 609 4.85 -57.12 2.13
C ARG A 609 5.90 -58.11 1.65
#